data_AF-A0A5C3K9P2-F1
#
_entry.id   AF-A0A5C3K9P2-F1
#
_cell.length_a   1.000
_cell.length_b   1.000
_cell.length_c   1.000
_cell.angle_alpha   90.00
_cell.angle_beta   90.00
_cell.angle_gamma   90.00
#
_symmetry.space_group_name_H-M   'P 1'
#
loop_
_entity.id
_entity.type
_entity.pdbx_description
1 polymer ?
#
loop_
_entity_poly.entity_id
_entity_poly.type
_entity_poly.pdbx_seq_one_letter_code
_entity_poly.pdbx_strand_id
1 'polypeptide(L)'
;MQRFSWQSLTDIPRAKHKRGRSDSPLPKRRASTRQRYNHSRLPVRHREQGRSYQGKPQCCKVTQSFWSGAAEQKAALSACIVCLGRHPHNIRACNSKMLWDGSPAQVRKNDKGCLTTAAGNILCTDWQRVGSCSNTLHNSKHECSGCGDMAHRAQRCPRVQKA
;
A
#
# COMPACT_ATOMS: atom_id res chain seq x y z
N MET A 1 51.37 -3.06 -36.25
CA MET A 1 50.33 -2.06 -35.95
C MET A 1 49.12 -2.31 -36.85
N GLN A 2 48.14 -3.10 -36.40
CA GLN A 2 46.94 -3.41 -37.19
C GLN A 2 45.78 -2.54 -36.70
N ARG A 3 45.24 -1.73 -37.61
CA ARG A 3 44.09 -0.85 -37.39
C ARG A 3 42.81 -1.65 -37.56
N PHE A 4 42.05 -1.86 -36.48
CA PHE A 4 40.70 -2.39 -36.56
C PHE A 4 39.74 -1.25 -36.89
N SER A 5 39.28 -1.24 -38.15
CA SER A 5 38.20 -0.42 -38.67
C SER A 5 36.87 -1.01 -38.24
N TRP A 6 36.12 -0.30 -37.39
CA TRP A 6 34.75 -0.64 -37.05
C TRP A 6 33.81 0.24 -37.87
N GLN A 7 33.40 -0.28 -39.03
CA GLN A 7 32.23 0.20 -39.76
C GLN A 7 31.14 -0.86 -39.62
N SER A 8 29.99 -0.48 -39.06
CA SER A 8 28.66 -0.80 -39.61
C SER A 8 27.59 -0.36 -38.63
N LEU A 9 27.00 0.81 -38.91
CA LEU A 9 25.68 1.19 -38.42
C LEU A 9 24.65 0.23 -39.03
N THR A 10 23.88 -0.45 -38.19
CA THR A 10 22.64 -1.08 -38.64
C THR A 10 21.47 -0.19 -38.24
N ASP A 11 20.96 0.51 -39.26
CA ASP A 11 19.66 1.17 -39.28
C ASP A 11 18.55 0.14 -38.99
N ILE A 12 17.86 0.29 -37.86
CA ILE A 12 16.65 -0.49 -37.57
C ILE A 12 15.42 0.34 -38.00
N PRO A 13 14.63 -0.12 -38.99
CA PRO A 13 13.44 0.59 -39.43
C PRO A 13 12.36 0.62 -38.34
N ARG A 14 11.90 1.85 -38.07
CA ARG A 14 10.88 2.22 -37.09
C ARG A 14 9.48 1.80 -37.55
N ALA A 15 8.98 0.67 -37.06
CA ALA A 15 7.61 0.22 -37.31
C ALA A 15 6.58 1.20 -36.71
N LYS A 16 5.80 1.87 -37.57
CA LYS A 16 4.66 2.72 -37.20
C LYS A 16 3.46 1.82 -36.88
N HIS A 17 3.22 1.55 -35.60
CA HIS A 17 1.96 0.93 -35.16
C HIS A 17 0.83 1.98 -35.24
N LYS A 18 -0.09 1.76 -36.19
CA LYS A 18 -1.34 2.51 -36.34
C LYS A 18 -2.22 2.26 -35.11
N ARG A 19 -2.67 3.36 -34.49
CA ARG A 19 -3.66 3.37 -33.41
C ARG A 19 -5.02 2.99 -34.02
N GLY A 20 -5.46 1.75 -33.80
CA GLY A 20 -6.87 1.40 -33.95
C GLY A 20 -7.63 1.95 -32.74
N ARG A 21 -8.44 2.99 -32.97
CA ARG A 21 -9.53 3.36 -32.05
C ARG A 21 -10.64 2.33 -32.25
N SER A 22 -10.75 1.37 -31.35
CA SER A 22 -11.94 0.53 -31.25
C SER A 22 -12.99 1.32 -30.47
N ASP A 23 -13.99 1.84 -31.18
CA ASP A 23 -15.22 2.37 -30.60
C ASP A 23 -15.92 1.26 -29.82
N SER A 24 -15.85 1.36 -28.49
CA SER A 24 -16.63 0.49 -27.60
C SER A 24 -18.05 1.06 -27.48
N PRO A 25 -19.10 0.31 -27.85
CA PRO A 25 -20.47 0.77 -27.70
C PRO A 25 -20.82 0.93 -26.21
N LEU A 26 -21.25 2.15 -25.87
CA LEU A 26 -21.75 2.56 -24.56
C LEU A 26 -22.90 1.65 -24.10
N PRO A 27 -22.85 1.09 -22.88
CA PRO A 27 -24.02 0.45 -22.30
C PRO A 27 -25.11 1.48 -22.01
N LYS A 28 -26.28 1.26 -22.63
CA LYS A 28 -27.50 2.06 -22.45
C LYS A 28 -27.85 2.18 -20.97
N ARG A 29 -27.92 3.43 -20.49
CA ARG A 29 -28.55 3.82 -19.23
C ARG A 29 -29.97 3.28 -19.19
N ARG A 30 -30.23 2.28 -18.34
CA ARG A 30 -31.58 1.99 -17.86
C ARG A 30 -31.82 2.80 -16.59
N ALA A 31 -32.64 3.84 -16.72
CA ALA A 31 -33.34 4.40 -15.58
C ALA A 31 -34.37 3.36 -15.11
N SER A 32 -34.17 2.81 -13.91
CA SER A 32 -35.16 1.94 -13.27
C SER A 32 -35.48 2.49 -11.88
N THR A 33 -36.54 3.29 -11.88
CA THR A 33 -37.63 3.30 -10.91
C THR A 33 -37.29 3.19 -9.43
N ARG A 34 -37.43 4.33 -8.73
CA ARG A 34 -37.71 4.39 -7.29
C ARG A 34 -38.95 3.54 -6.98
N GLN A 35 -38.77 2.39 -6.33
CA GLN A 35 -39.86 1.75 -5.59
C GLN A 35 -39.76 2.16 -4.12
N ARG A 36 -40.53 3.21 -3.77
CA ARG A 36 -40.98 3.44 -2.40
C ARG A 36 -41.98 2.34 -2.07
N TYR A 37 -41.61 1.41 -1.20
CA TYR A 37 -42.59 0.61 -0.48
C TYR A 37 -42.73 1.19 0.94
N ASN A 38 -43.84 1.91 1.12
CA ASN A 38 -44.42 2.24 2.42
C ASN A 38 -45.24 1.02 2.85
N HIS A 39 -44.89 0.37 3.97
CA HIS A 39 -45.88 -0.35 4.77
C HIS A 39 -45.63 -0.15 6.27
N SER A 40 -46.56 0.60 6.85
CA SER A 40 -47.33 0.22 8.04
C SER A 40 -46.64 0.14 9.41
N ARG A 41 -46.76 1.27 10.11
CA ARG A 41 -47.15 1.47 11.53
C ARG A 41 -47.54 0.23 12.38
N LEU A 42 -46.86 0.13 13.54
CA LEU A 42 -47.35 -0.09 14.93
C LEU A 42 -47.72 -1.53 15.38
N PRO A 43 -47.51 -1.93 16.66
CA PRO A 43 -47.79 -1.13 17.87
C PRO A 43 -46.71 -1.02 18.96
N VAL A 44 -46.95 0.02 19.76
CA VAL A 44 -46.38 0.36 21.06
C VAL A 44 -46.55 -0.79 22.06
N ARG A 45 -45.48 -1.12 22.79
CA ARG A 45 -45.60 -1.67 24.14
C ARG A 45 -44.67 -0.95 25.10
N HIS A 46 -45.27 -0.60 26.24
CA HIS A 46 -44.71 0.12 27.36
C HIS A 46 -43.55 -0.64 28.04
N ARG A 47 -42.47 0.13 28.27
CA ARG A 47 -41.74 0.34 29.53
C ARG A 47 -42.15 -0.55 30.72
N GLU A 48 -41.17 -1.27 31.30
CA GLU A 48 -40.71 -1.21 32.72
C GLU A 48 -39.28 -1.82 32.78
N GLN A 49 -38.24 -1.01 33.02
CA GLN A 49 -37.54 -0.87 34.30
C GLN A 49 -36.93 -2.18 34.87
N GLY A 50 -35.66 -2.42 34.54
CA GLY A 50 -34.79 -3.41 35.18
C GLY A 50 -33.34 -2.93 35.12
N ARG A 51 -32.79 -2.60 36.27
CA ARG A 51 -31.54 -1.85 36.49
C ARG A 51 -30.26 -2.57 36.03
N SER A 52 -29.29 -1.74 35.65
CA SER A 52 -27.87 -1.83 36.05
C SER A 52 -27.07 -3.06 35.63
N TYR A 53 -26.26 -2.93 34.57
CA TYR A 53 -24.81 -3.18 34.64
C TYR A 53 -24.11 -2.34 33.57
N GLN A 54 -23.35 -1.33 34.01
CA GLN A 54 -22.49 -0.51 33.16
C GLN A 54 -21.26 -1.33 32.74
N GLY A 55 -21.37 -2.08 31.64
CA GLY A 55 -20.22 -2.66 30.95
C GLY A 55 -19.81 -1.78 29.78
N LYS A 56 -19.18 -0.62 30.05
CA LYS A 56 -18.51 0.16 29.00
C LYS A 56 -17.31 -0.66 28.51
N PRO A 57 -17.20 -1.04 27.23
CA PRO A 57 -15.89 -1.36 26.67
C PRO A 57 -15.10 -0.06 26.69
N GLN A 58 -14.23 0.06 27.70
CA GLN A 58 -13.25 1.14 27.83
C GLN A 58 -12.44 1.17 26.53
N CYS A 59 -12.81 2.10 25.66
CA CYS A 59 -11.88 2.75 24.77
C CYS A 59 -10.67 3.13 25.61
N CYS A 60 -9.54 2.47 25.36
CA CYS A 60 -8.26 2.74 26.00
C CYS A 60 -7.88 4.17 25.67
N LYS A 61 -8.38 5.13 26.45
CA LYS A 61 -7.78 6.45 26.60
C LYS A 61 -6.49 6.20 27.37
N VAL A 62 -5.47 5.73 26.65
CA VAL A 62 -4.10 5.85 27.10
C VAL A 62 -3.83 7.34 27.11
N THR A 63 -4.12 7.97 28.25
CA THR A 63 -3.47 9.20 28.66
C THR A 63 -1.98 8.94 28.56
N GLN A 64 -1.36 9.36 27.45
CA GLN A 64 0.08 9.52 27.38
C GLN A 64 0.43 10.60 28.42
N SER A 65 0.71 10.16 29.65
CA SER A 65 1.50 10.94 30.56
C SER A 65 2.80 11.27 29.83
N PHE A 66 3.06 12.55 29.67
CA PHE A 66 4.30 13.11 29.18
C PHE A 66 5.35 12.83 30.26
N TRP A 67 6.09 11.73 30.14
CA TRP A 67 7.27 11.51 30.98
C TRP A 67 8.42 12.28 30.34
N SER A 68 8.68 13.46 30.87
CA SER A 68 9.94 14.17 30.69
C SER A 68 10.98 13.54 31.61
N GLY A 69 12.08 13.04 31.05
CA GLY A 69 13.29 12.68 31.81
C GLY A 69 13.64 11.20 31.85
N ALA A 70 14.15 10.66 30.73
CA ALA A 70 15.08 9.54 30.67
C ALA A 70 15.68 9.53 29.25
N ALA A 71 16.95 9.11 29.12
CA ALA A 71 17.74 9.10 27.88
C ALA A 71 16.91 8.97 26.60
N GLU A 72 17.15 9.87 25.65
CA GLU A 72 16.59 9.86 24.29
C GLU A 72 16.93 8.53 23.60
N GLN A 73 16.17 7.49 23.91
CA GLN A 73 16.04 6.34 23.05
C GLN A 73 15.32 6.89 21.83
N LYS A 74 16.08 7.32 20.82
CA LYS A 74 15.57 7.60 19.47
C LYS A 74 14.66 6.43 19.11
N ALA A 75 13.36 6.62 19.28
CA ALA A 75 12.38 5.59 19.01
C ALA A 75 12.62 5.15 17.57
N ALA A 76 13.06 3.91 17.37
CA ALA A 76 13.54 3.45 16.08
C ALA A 76 12.43 3.66 15.03
N LEU A 77 12.63 4.63 14.14
CA LEU A 77 11.64 4.95 13.12
C LEU A 77 11.40 3.70 12.26
N SER A 78 10.13 3.36 12.06
CA SER A 78 9.77 2.26 11.16
C SER A 78 10.27 2.57 9.76
N ALA A 79 10.82 1.57 9.07
CA ALA A 79 11.30 1.78 7.72
C ALA A 79 10.14 2.06 6.76
N CYS A 80 10.35 2.97 5.83
CA CYS A 80 9.39 3.18 4.76
C CYS A 80 9.41 2.01 3.77
N ILE A 81 8.23 1.52 3.43
CA ILE A 81 8.07 0.38 2.51
C ILE A 81 8.43 0.73 1.05
N VAL A 82 8.55 2.02 0.70
CA VAL A 82 8.87 2.50 -0.65
C VAL A 82 10.35 2.88 -0.78
N CYS A 83 10.86 3.76 0.08
CA CYS A 83 12.26 4.20 0.02
C CYS A 83 13.23 3.42 0.92
N LEU A 84 12.72 2.51 1.77
CA LEU A 84 13.49 1.76 2.79
C LEU A 84 14.26 2.63 3.81
N GLY A 85 14.03 3.94 3.80
CA GLY A 85 14.62 4.89 4.74
C GLY A 85 13.91 4.88 6.09
N ARG A 86 14.68 5.17 7.14
CA ARG A 86 14.25 5.42 8.53
C ARG A 86 14.40 6.90 8.85
N HIS A 87 13.80 7.76 8.03
CA HIS A 87 13.78 9.19 8.26
C HIS A 87 12.33 9.69 8.44
N PRO A 88 12.11 10.81 9.13
CA PRO A 88 10.77 11.35 9.34
C PRO A 88 10.11 11.73 8.00
N HIS A 89 9.04 11.02 7.62
CA HIS A 89 8.17 11.39 6.50
C HIS A 89 6.87 10.59 6.54
N ASN A 90 5.88 10.99 5.73
CA ASN A 90 4.62 10.28 5.60
C ASN A 90 4.80 9.00 4.74
N ILE A 91 4.99 7.85 5.38
CA ILE A 91 5.16 6.54 4.73
C ILE A 91 3.96 6.19 3.83
N ARG A 92 2.73 6.60 4.20
CA ARG A 92 1.52 6.33 3.40
C ARG A 92 1.49 7.15 2.11
N ALA A 93 2.03 8.37 2.12
CA ALA A 93 2.13 9.23 0.95
C ALA A 93 3.46 9.09 0.18
N CYS A 94 4.44 8.34 0.71
CA CYS A 94 5.74 8.19 0.08
C CYS A 94 5.62 7.55 -1.31
N ASN A 95 6.15 8.25 -2.31
CA ASN A 95 6.25 7.86 -3.72
C ASN A 95 7.67 8.09 -4.26
N SER A 96 8.69 7.91 -3.39
CA SER A 96 10.08 8.09 -3.80
C SER A 96 10.43 7.14 -4.95
N LYS A 97 11.14 7.66 -5.96
CA LYS A 97 11.70 6.87 -7.05
C LYS A 97 13.03 6.22 -6.66
N MET A 98 13.63 6.67 -5.57
CA MET A 98 14.92 6.22 -5.09
C MET A 98 14.80 5.69 -3.66
N LEU A 99 15.60 4.68 -3.36
CA LEU A 99 15.86 4.20 -2.02
C LEU A 99 16.78 5.16 -1.27
N TRP A 100 16.91 4.99 0.05
CA TRP A 100 17.80 5.80 0.88
C TRP A 100 19.28 5.66 0.52
N ASP A 101 19.67 4.55 -0.12
CA ASP A 101 21.04 4.27 -0.61
C ASP A 101 21.32 4.89 -1.99
N GLY A 102 20.36 5.62 -2.58
CA GLY A 102 20.46 6.20 -3.92
C GLY A 102 20.19 5.23 -5.07
N SER A 103 19.89 3.95 -4.78
CA SER A 103 19.47 3.00 -5.81
C SER A 103 18.00 3.22 -6.21
N PRO A 104 17.56 2.76 -7.41
CA PRO A 104 16.16 2.92 -7.83
C PRO A 104 15.24 2.05 -6.97
N ALA A 105 14.10 2.61 -6.58
CA ALA A 105 13.05 1.89 -5.87
C ALA A 105 12.42 0.84 -6.80
N GLN A 106 12.35 -0.40 -6.33
CA GLN A 106 11.76 -1.53 -7.09
C GLN A 106 10.23 -1.49 -7.12
N VAL A 107 9.64 -0.78 -6.15
CA VAL A 107 8.20 -0.66 -5.99
C VAL A 107 7.76 0.79 -6.07
N ARG A 108 6.51 0.98 -6.48
CA ARG A 108 5.81 2.27 -6.51
C ARG A 108 4.40 2.08 -5.99
N LYS A 109 3.72 3.16 -5.61
CA LYS A 109 2.27 3.10 -5.38
C LYS A 109 1.53 3.44 -6.66
N ASN A 110 0.44 2.73 -6.90
CA ASN A 110 -0.52 3.09 -7.93
C ASN A 110 -1.50 4.16 -7.42
N ASP A 111 -2.40 4.61 -8.29
CA ASP A 111 -3.44 5.61 -7.95
C ASP A 111 -4.40 5.14 -6.86
N LYS A 112 -4.48 3.83 -6.62
CA LYS A 112 -5.27 3.22 -5.54
C LYS A 112 -4.50 3.13 -4.21
N GLY A 113 -3.26 3.61 -4.16
CA GLY A 113 -2.38 3.53 -3.00
C GLY A 113 -1.82 2.12 -2.71
N CYS A 114 -2.00 1.17 -3.63
CA CYS A 114 -1.44 -0.18 -3.51
C CYS A 114 0.01 -0.20 -4.00
N LEU A 115 0.86 -0.98 -3.35
CA LEU A 115 2.23 -1.21 -3.79
C LEU A 115 2.25 -2.09 -5.04
N THR A 116 2.92 -1.62 -6.08
CA THR A 116 3.14 -2.35 -7.33
C THR A 116 4.62 -2.42 -7.68
N THR A 117 5.06 -3.58 -8.15
CA THR A 117 6.41 -3.77 -8.68
C THR A 117 6.55 -3.18 -10.09
N ALA A 118 7.77 -3.09 -10.60
CA ALA A 118 8.02 -2.73 -12.00
C ALA A 118 7.30 -3.68 -12.99
N ALA A 119 7.16 -4.96 -12.64
CA ALA A 119 6.43 -5.96 -13.40
C ALA A 119 4.90 -5.82 -13.34
N GLY A 120 4.37 -4.95 -12.46
CA GLY A 120 2.94 -4.73 -12.28
C GLY A 120 2.28 -5.63 -11.24
N ASN A 121 3.05 -6.44 -10.50
CA ASN A 121 2.52 -7.27 -9.42
C ASN A 121 2.13 -6.40 -8.22
N ILE A 122 0.97 -6.68 -7.62
CA ILE A 122 0.49 -5.97 -6.44
C ILE A 122 0.99 -6.68 -5.19
N LEU A 123 1.71 -5.96 -4.33
CA LEU A 123 2.26 -6.47 -3.08
C LEU A 123 1.33 -6.23 -1.89
N CYS A 124 1.39 -7.12 -0.91
CA CYS A 124 0.65 -6.96 0.34
C CYS A 124 1.26 -5.86 1.20
N THR A 125 0.54 -4.76 1.38
CA THR A 125 1.02 -3.61 2.17
C THR A 125 1.11 -3.94 3.67
N ASP A 126 0.21 -4.77 4.18
CA ASP A 126 0.21 -5.14 5.60
C ASP A 126 1.40 -6.03 5.95
N TRP A 127 1.79 -6.94 5.05
CA TRP A 127 2.97 -7.77 5.21
C TRP A 127 4.28 -6.95 5.23
N GLN A 128 4.37 -5.86 4.45
CA GLN A 128 5.55 -4.98 4.46
C GLN A 128 5.73 -4.17 5.76
N ARG A 129 4.65 -3.99 6.53
CA ARG A 129 4.67 -3.20 7.77
C ARG A 129 5.19 -4.04 8.93
N VAL A 130 5.37 -3.43 10.09
CA VAL A 130 5.80 -4.13 11.32
C VAL A 130 4.78 -5.20 11.76
N GLY A 131 3.51 -5.04 11.38
CA GLY A 131 2.47 -6.06 11.54
C GLY A 131 2.72 -7.29 10.66
N SER A 132 2.30 -8.46 11.12
CA SER A 132 2.19 -9.63 10.25
C SER A 132 0.89 -9.54 9.45
N CYS A 133 0.94 -9.93 8.17
CA CYS A 133 -0.28 -10.28 7.46
C CYS A 133 -0.72 -11.68 7.92
N SER A 134 -1.94 -11.81 8.45
CA SER A 134 -2.51 -13.09 8.87
C SER A 134 -3.19 -13.86 7.74
N ASN A 135 -3.33 -13.25 6.57
CA ASN A 135 -4.04 -13.83 5.45
C ASN A 135 -3.10 -14.69 4.60
N THR A 136 -3.34 -15.99 4.61
CA THR A 136 -2.56 -16.99 3.85
C THR A 136 -2.99 -17.11 2.39
N LEU A 137 -4.15 -16.57 2.01
CA LEU A 137 -4.70 -16.68 0.65
C LEU A 137 -3.86 -15.94 -0.41
N HIS A 138 -2.99 -15.03 0.01
CA HIS A 138 -2.18 -14.22 -0.90
C HIS A 138 -0.69 -14.25 -0.58
N ASN A 139 -0.18 -15.40 -0.14
CA ASN A 139 1.26 -15.59 0.09
C ASN A 139 2.12 -15.25 -1.13
N SER A 140 1.61 -15.39 -2.35
CA SER A 140 2.31 -14.95 -3.58
C SER A 140 2.57 -13.44 -3.66
N LYS A 141 1.89 -12.63 -2.84
CA LYS A 141 2.08 -11.17 -2.74
C LYS A 141 2.97 -10.76 -1.56
N HIS A 142 3.47 -11.72 -0.79
CA HIS A 142 4.40 -11.53 0.31
C HIS A 142 5.84 -11.49 -0.23
N GLU A 143 6.15 -10.44 -0.97
CA GLU A 143 7.46 -10.24 -1.62
C GLU A 143 8.07 -8.92 -1.13
N CYS A 144 9.32 -8.92 -0.64
CA CYS A 144 9.97 -7.75 -0.06
C CYS A 144 10.10 -6.62 -1.07
N SER A 145 9.66 -5.41 -0.71
CA SER A 145 9.73 -4.26 -1.62
C SER A 145 11.15 -3.79 -1.96
N GLY A 146 12.16 -4.19 -1.18
CA GLY A 146 13.55 -3.77 -1.38
C GLY A 146 14.40 -4.72 -2.21
N CYS A 147 14.19 -6.02 -2.06
CA CYS A 147 15.02 -7.06 -2.68
C CYS A 147 14.24 -8.17 -3.39
N GLY A 148 12.90 -8.17 -3.33
CA GLY A 148 12.07 -9.16 -4.00
C GLY A 148 11.99 -10.53 -3.29
N ASP A 149 12.59 -10.68 -2.11
CA ASP A 149 12.59 -11.95 -1.37
C ASP A 149 11.27 -12.14 -0.59
N MET A 150 10.78 -13.38 -0.52
CA MET A 150 9.57 -13.74 0.22
C MET A 150 9.84 -14.14 1.69
N ALA A 151 11.10 -14.36 2.06
CA ALA A 151 11.47 -14.79 3.41
C ALA A 151 11.28 -13.69 4.47
N HIS A 152 11.33 -12.42 4.06
CA HIS A 152 11.29 -11.29 4.98
C HIS A 152 10.58 -10.08 4.38
N ARG A 153 9.97 -9.27 5.24
CA ARG A 153 9.32 -8.00 4.91
C ARG A 153 10.30 -6.83 4.83
N ALA A 154 9.88 -5.70 4.23
CA ALA A 154 10.67 -4.48 4.13
C ALA A 154 11.32 -4.02 5.45
N GLN A 155 10.64 -4.17 6.60
CA GLN A 155 11.17 -3.78 7.91
C GLN A 155 12.45 -4.54 8.33
N ARG A 156 12.65 -5.75 7.79
CA ARG A 156 13.78 -6.64 8.06
C ARG A 156 14.67 -6.83 6.83
N CYS A 157 14.48 -6.01 5.80
CA CYS A 157 15.29 -6.11 4.58
C CYS A 157 16.74 -5.73 4.89
N PRO A 158 17.75 -6.50 4.44
CA PRO A 158 19.16 -6.11 4.59
C PRO A 158 19.49 -4.76 3.95
N ARG A 159 18.73 -4.35 2.94
CA ARG A 159 18.84 -3.07 2.25
C ARG A 159 18.15 -1.92 2.99
N VAL A 160 17.52 -2.17 4.13
CA VAL A 160 16.86 -1.12 4.91
C VAL A 160 17.88 -0.25 5.62
N GLN A 161 17.58 1.04 5.78
CA GLN A 161 18.43 1.91 6.58
C GLN A 161 18.49 1.35 8.01
N LYS A 162 19.70 1.23 8.56
CA LYS A 162 19.90 0.79 9.96
C LYS A 162 19.36 1.89 10.90
N ALA A 163 18.71 1.46 11.97
CA ALA A 163 18.22 2.34 13.02
C ALA A 163 19.35 2.74 13.97
#